data_AF-A0A3D1FYS3-F1
#
_entry.id   AF-A0A3D1FYS3-F1
#
_cell.length_a   1.000
_cell.length_b   1.000
_cell.length_c   1.000
_cell.angle_alpha   90.00
_cell.angle_beta   90.00
_cell.angle_gamma   90.00
#
_symmetry.space_group_name_H-M   'P 1'
#
loop_
_entity.id
_entity.type
_entity.pdbx_description
1 polymer ?
#
loop_
_entity_poly.entity_id
_entity_poly.type
_entity_poly.pdbx_seq_one_letter_code
_entity_poly.pdbx_strand_id
1 'polypeptide(L)'
;MQHRILLLLAFLCSLFTQAQNFEEFQTTQANIRLSATNAGTFGNAFRGYKDGSGTPSLEYPAGSGIEHLFEGGIWIGGTSNGVIRVSTSAYDSPQGYAPGRGGFEFNPVPGMPVKEMSSLKTSPKFNSSAISHQDFIANFSDSTLLVPGTSIPINNHINPMDIVAEMRLLNWNYSFSDFMAMCS
;
A
#
# COMPACT_ATOMS: atom_id res chain seq x y z
N MET A 1 5.45 43.60 16.44
CA MET A 1 5.34 43.03 15.08
C MET A 1 6.06 41.70 14.91
N GLN A 2 7.30 41.53 15.40
CA GLN A 2 8.07 40.28 15.23
C GLN A 2 7.39 39.00 15.74
N HIS A 3 6.70 39.05 16.90
CA HIS A 3 6.00 37.88 17.45
C HIS A 3 4.83 37.41 16.57
N ARG A 4 4.16 38.34 15.86
CA ARG A 4 3.08 37.99 14.92
C ARG A 4 3.62 37.34 13.66
N ILE A 5 4.81 37.73 13.21
CA ILE A 5 5.50 37.13 12.05
C ILE A 5 5.99 35.71 12.37
N LEU A 6 6.54 35.50 13.58
CA LEU A 6 6.96 34.18 14.06
C LEU A 6 5.78 33.20 14.20
N LEU A 7 4.64 33.66 14.71
CA LEU A 7 3.42 32.85 14.79
C LEU A 7 2.84 32.52 13.40
N LEU A 8 2.89 33.47 12.46
CA LEU A 8 2.47 33.22 11.08
C LEU A 8 3.39 32.21 10.38
N LEU A 9 4.72 32.32 10.57
CA LEU A 9 5.68 31.36 10.03
C LEU A 9 5.51 29.96 10.64
N ALA A 10 5.25 29.86 11.94
CA ALA A 10 4.98 28.58 12.60
C ALA A 10 3.70 27.92 12.07
N PHE A 11 2.64 28.71 11.86
CA PHE A 11 1.38 28.24 11.29
C PHE A 11 1.53 27.82 9.81
N LEU A 12 2.31 28.57 9.02
CA LEU A 12 2.66 28.18 7.65
C LEU A 12 3.54 26.91 7.62
N CYS A 13 4.52 26.76 8.50
CA CYS A 13 5.33 25.54 8.59
C CYS A 13 4.50 24.30 8.95
N SER A 14 3.49 24.43 9.83
CA SER A 14 2.59 23.31 10.13
C SER A 14 1.67 22.90 8.97
N LEU A 15 1.49 23.76 7.96
CA LEU A 15 0.77 23.42 6.74
C LEU A 15 1.64 22.62 5.74
N PHE A 16 2.96 22.59 5.92
CA PHE A 16 3.90 21.89 5.03
C PHE A 16 4.44 20.57 5.59
N THR A 17 4.10 20.20 6.82
CA THR A 17 4.34 18.84 7.32
C THR A 17 3.23 17.90 6.87
N GLN A 18 3.17 17.60 5.57
CA GLN A 18 2.53 16.37 5.11
C GLN A 18 3.43 15.21 5.53
N ALA A 19 3.24 14.72 6.76
CA ALA A 19 3.70 13.39 7.11
C ALA A 19 2.99 12.43 6.14
N GLN A 20 3.78 11.71 5.35
CA GLN A 20 3.25 10.73 4.43
C GLN A 20 2.63 9.58 5.24
N ASN A 21 1.40 9.21 4.90
CA ASN A 21 0.70 8.14 5.58
C ASN A 21 0.88 6.84 4.78
N PHE A 22 1.53 5.87 5.40
CA PHE A 22 1.33 4.48 5.03
C PHE A 22 -0.16 4.14 5.16
N GLU A 23 -0.72 3.49 4.15
CA GLU A 23 -2.13 3.13 4.08
C GLU A 23 -2.24 1.64 3.77
N GLU A 24 -3.01 0.93 4.60
CA GLU A 24 -3.52 -0.41 4.33
C GLU A 24 -4.99 -0.28 3.91
N PHE A 25 -5.37 -1.00 2.86
CA PHE A 25 -6.73 -0.99 2.30
C PHE A 25 -7.16 -2.41 1.92
N GLN A 26 -8.47 -2.64 1.86
CA GLN A 26 -9.02 -3.98 1.60
C GLN A 26 -10.16 -3.93 0.58
N THR A 27 -10.21 -4.94 -0.30
CA THR A 27 -11.37 -5.17 -1.16
C THR A 27 -12.57 -5.72 -0.36
N THR A 28 -13.76 -5.21 -0.66
CA THR A 28 -14.99 -5.52 0.09
C THR A 28 -16.22 -5.74 -0.79
N GLN A 29 -16.12 -5.57 -2.11
CA GLN A 29 -17.29 -5.74 -3.00
C GLN A 29 -17.60 -7.21 -3.27
N ALA A 30 -16.58 -8.06 -3.39
CA ALA A 30 -16.72 -9.47 -3.66
C ALA A 30 -16.70 -10.31 -2.39
N ASN A 31 -16.91 -11.62 -2.56
CA ASN A 31 -16.81 -12.61 -1.49
C ASN A 31 -15.35 -12.95 -1.13
N ILE A 32 -14.39 -12.61 -1.99
CA ILE A 32 -12.96 -12.56 -1.66
C ILE A 32 -12.58 -11.18 -1.12
N ARG A 33 -11.81 -11.17 -0.04
CA ARG A 33 -11.27 -9.94 0.57
C ARG A 33 -9.76 -10.00 0.61
N LEU A 34 -9.09 -9.17 -0.17
CA LEU A 34 -7.64 -9.02 -0.18
C LEU A 34 -7.27 -7.67 0.43
N SER A 35 -6.41 -7.69 1.44
CA SER A 35 -5.73 -6.49 1.95
C SER A 35 -4.49 -6.21 1.13
N ALA A 36 -4.14 -4.93 0.98
CA ALA A 36 -2.91 -4.49 0.34
C ALA A 36 -2.48 -3.13 0.91
N THR A 37 -1.27 -2.69 0.59
CA THR A 37 -0.73 -1.41 1.06
C THR A 37 -0.25 -0.52 -0.06
N ASN A 38 -0.13 0.77 0.23
CA ASN A 38 0.59 1.72 -0.62
C ASN A 38 2.13 1.62 -0.48
N ALA A 39 2.64 0.49 0.02
CA ALA A 39 4.05 0.11 -0.05
C ALA A 39 4.27 -1.16 -0.91
N GLY A 40 3.21 -1.64 -1.59
CA GLY A 40 3.28 -2.77 -2.51
C GLY A 40 3.21 -4.14 -1.85
N THR A 41 2.77 -4.23 -0.58
CA THR A 41 2.48 -5.51 0.07
C THR A 41 1.04 -5.95 -0.21
N PHE A 42 0.84 -7.27 -0.30
CA PHE A 42 -0.45 -7.94 -0.38
C PHE A 42 -0.64 -8.81 0.85
N GLY A 43 -1.82 -8.80 1.44
CA GLY A 43 -2.04 -9.36 2.77
C GLY A 43 -1.43 -8.50 3.88
N ASN A 44 -1.52 -8.99 5.12
CA ASN A 44 -1.12 -8.24 6.31
C ASN A 44 -0.44 -9.08 7.40
N ALA A 45 0.15 -10.21 7.01
CA ALA A 45 0.86 -11.13 7.90
C ALA A 45 -0.02 -11.68 9.06
N PHE A 46 -1.34 -11.82 8.80
CA PHE A 46 -2.35 -12.21 9.79
C PHE A 46 -2.35 -11.32 11.05
N ARG A 47 -1.95 -10.05 10.89
CA ARG A 47 -1.94 -9.09 12.00
C ARG A 47 -3.37 -8.80 12.44
N GLY A 48 -3.63 -8.95 13.74
CA GLY A 48 -4.97 -8.78 14.32
C GLY A 48 -5.94 -9.93 14.06
N TYR A 49 -5.50 -11.04 13.44
CA TYR A 49 -6.34 -12.23 13.25
C TYR A 49 -6.66 -12.92 14.59
N LYS A 50 -5.69 -13.01 15.50
CA LYS A 50 -5.80 -13.78 16.76
C LYS A 50 -6.80 -13.22 17.77
N ASP A 51 -7.04 -11.91 17.73
CA ASP A 51 -7.95 -11.18 18.62
C ASP A 51 -9.20 -10.66 17.88
N GLY A 52 -9.36 -10.99 16.59
CA GLY A 52 -10.51 -10.62 15.77
C GLY A 52 -10.65 -9.13 15.49
N SER A 53 -9.60 -8.35 15.78
CA SER A 53 -9.57 -6.89 15.60
C SER A 53 -8.97 -6.47 14.25
N GLY A 54 -8.27 -7.39 13.58
CA GLY A 54 -7.58 -7.15 12.32
C GLY A 54 -8.48 -7.30 11.11
N THR A 55 -8.15 -6.52 10.07
CA THR A 55 -8.64 -6.74 8.72
C THR A 55 -8.14 -8.11 8.23
N PRO A 56 -8.95 -8.92 7.53
CA PRO A 56 -8.46 -10.17 6.96
C PRO A 56 -7.35 -9.97 5.92
N SER A 57 -6.42 -10.91 5.81
CA SER A 57 -5.30 -10.83 4.87
C SER A 57 -5.73 -11.17 3.44
N LEU A 58 -6.12 -12.42 3.20
CA LEU A 58 -6.84 -12.88 2.02
C LEU A 58 -7.91 -13.87 2.46
N GLU A 59 -9.10 -13.36 2.74
CA GLU A 59 -10.22 -14.17 3.21
C GLU A 59 -11.11 -14.60 2.04
N TYR A 60 -11.50 -15.87 2.04
CA TYR A 60 -12.57 -16.38 1.19
C TYR A 60 -13.21 -17.64 1.82
N PRO A 61 -14.54 -17.74 1.89
CA PRO A 61 -15.54 -16.68 1.65
C PRO A 61 -15.46 -15.54 2.68
N ALA A 62 -16.01 -14.39 2.35
CA ALA A 62 -16.07 -13.21 3.20
C ALA A 62 -16.79 -13.52 4.51
N GLY A 63 -16.15 -13.22 5.64
CA GLY A 63 -16.65 -13.52 6.98
C GLY A 63 -16.49 -14.98 7.44
N SER A 64 -15.74 -15.82 6.70
CA SER A 64 -15.47 -17.20 7.09
C SER A 64 -14.32 -17.35 8.10
N GLY A 65 -13.43 -16.36 8.19
CA GLY A 65 -12.16 -16.47 8.90
C GLY A 65 -11.13 -17.38 8.23
N ILE A 66 -11.40 -17.89 7.03
CA ILE A 66 -10.47 -18.76 6.30
C ILE A 66 -9.51 -17.90 5.47
N GLU A 67 -8.27 -17.85 5.95
CA GLU A 67 -7.16 -17.10 5.33
C GLU A 67 -6.41 -17.91 4.27
N HIS A 68 -6.06 -17.26 3.16
CA HIS A 68 -5.41 -17.89 1.99
C HIS A 68 -4.05 -17.27 1.63
N LEU A 69 -3.68 -16.13 2.23
CA LEU A 69 -2.40 -15.45 2.00
C LEU A 69 -1.91 -14.83 3.30
N PHE A 70 -0.70 -15.16 3.72
CA PHE A 70 -0.05 -14.51 4.87
C PHE A 70 0.33 -13.07 4.55
N GLU A 71 1.35 -12.90 3.73
CA GLU A 71 1.81 -11.63 3.17
C GLU A 71 2.56 -11.99 1.89
N GLY A 72 2.45 -11.15 0.88
CA GLY A 72 3.15 -11.25 -0.39
C GLY A 72 3.56 -9.86 -0.86
N GLY A 73 4.36 -9.83 -1.92
CA GLY A 73 4.86 -8.59 -2.49
C GLY A 73 5.48 -8.82 -3.85
N ILE A 74 5.95 -7.75 -4.46
CA ILE A 74 6.60 -7.76 -5.76
C ILE A 74 8.11 -7.73 -5.59
N TRP A 75 8.80 -8.36 -6.53
CA TRP A 75 10.25 -8.30 -6.67
C TRP A 75 10.53 -7.79 -8.07
N ILE A 76 11.10 -6.60 -8.17
CA ILE A 76 11.50 -6.01 -9.46
C ILE A 76 13.02 -6.05 -9.52
N GLY A 77 13.57 -6.66 -10.54
CA GLY A 77 15.01 -6.78 -10.74
C GLY A 77 15.44 -6.22 -12.10
N GLY A 78 16.65 -5.68 -12.15
CA GLY A 78 17.22 -5.14 -13.37
C GLY A 78 18.74 -5.01 -13.30
N THR A 79 19.34 -4.63 -14.43
CA THR A 79 20.77 -4.33 -14.52
C THR A 79 20.98 -2.86 -14.81
N SER A 80 21.75 -2.18 -13.97
CA SER A 80 22.15 -0.78 -14.18
C SER A 80 23.67 -0.69 -14.13
N ASN A 81 24.28 -0.24 -15.24
CA ASN A 81 25.73 -0.17 -15.42
C ASN A 81 26.45 -1.51 -15.14
N GLY A 82 25.86 -2.63 -15.56
CA GLY A 82 26.42 -3.97 -15.36
C GLY A 82 26.27 -4.54 -13.94
N VAL A 83 25.63 -3.80 -13.02
CA VAL A 83 25.34 -4.27 -11.65
C VAL A 83 23.89 -4.73 -11.59
N ILE A 84 23.66 -5.95 -11.08
CA ILE A 84 22.33 -6.48 -10.78
C ILE A 84 21.78 -5.77 -9.55
N ARG A 85 20.54 -5.31 -9.64
CA ARG A 85 19.79 -4.70 -8.54
C ARG A 85 18.42 -5.34 -8.45
N VAL A 86 17.90 -5.45 -7.24
CA VAL A 86 16.57 -5.98 -6.95
C VAL A 86 15.96 -5.10 -5.89
N SER A 87 14.70 -4.73 -6.10
CA SER A 87 13.88 -4.00 -5.13
C SER A 87 12.66 -4.85 -4.80
N THR A 88 12.35 -5.04 -3.52
CA THR A 88 11.25 -5.89 -3.07
C THR A 88 10.31 -5.20 -2.09
N SER A 89 9.02 -5.52 -2.17
CA SER A 89 8.01 -5.11 -1.18
C SER A 89 7.65 -6.22 -0.18
N ALA A 90 8.22 -7.41 -0.26
CA ALA A 90 8.02 -8.45 0.74
C ALA A 90 9.23 -9.41 0.84
N TYR A 91 9.47 -9.91 2.06
CA TYR A 91 10.51 -10.86 2.37
C TYR A 91 10.03 -11.86 3.41
N ASP A 92 10.77 -12.95 3.62
CA ASP A 92 10.46 -13.93 4.65
C ASP A 92 10.60 -13.31 6.05
N SER A 93 9.48 -12.78 6.56
CA SER A 93 9.39 -12.11 7.86
C SER A 93 8.15 -12.58 8.61
N PRO A 94 8.30 -13.25 9.78
CA PRO A 94 7.16 -13.73 10.56
C PRO A 94 6.23 -12.64 11.10
N GLN A 95 6.68 -11.38 11.11
CA GLN A 95 5.89 -10.22 11.56
C GLN A 95 5.35 -9.37 10.40
N GLY A 96 5.69 -9.74 9.17
CA GLY A 96 5.39 -8.99 7.95
C GLY A 96 6.08 -7.62 7.88
N TYR A 97 5.49 -6.74 7.07
CA TYR A 97 5.96 -5.37 6.89
C TYR A 97 6.11 -4.62 8.20
N ALA A 98 7.24 -3.92 8.33
CA ALA A 98 7.44 -2.89 9.34
C ALA A 98 8.30 -1.75 8.75
N PRO A 99 8.06 -0.48 9.11
CA PRO A 99 8.85 0.64 8.62
C PRO A 99 10.36 0.45 8.85
N GLY A 100 11.15 0.60 7.79
CA GLY A 100 12.62 0.53 7.83
C GLY A 100 13.20 -0.90 7.89
N ARG A 101 12.35 -1.92 7.90
CA ARG A 101 12.79 -3.32 7.87
C ARG A 101 13.36 -3.66 6.49
N GLY A 102 14.41 -4.47 6.46
CA GLY A 102 15.00 -4.94 5.21
C GLY A 102 14.08 -5.92 4.50
N GLY A 103 14.10 -5.90 3.17
CA GLY A 103 13.16 -6.67 2.35
C GLY A 103 11.79 -6.00 2.15
N PHE A 104 11.66 -4.73 2.55
CA PHE A 104 10.50 -3.86 2.34
C PHE A 104 11.00 -2.48 1.87
N GLU A 105 11.36 -2.40 0.60
CA GLU A 105 12.18 -1.33 0.02
C GLU A 105 11.34 -0.28 -0.72
N PHE A 106 10.11 -0.64 -1.08
CA PHE A 106 9.13 0.30 -1.61
C PHE A 106 8.43 1.07 -0.50
N ASN A 107 8.25 2.37 -0.73
CA ASN A 107 7.54 3.27 0.17
C ASN A 107 6.46 4.02 -0.61
N PRO A 108 5.40 4.51 0.05
CA PRO A 108 4.39 5.30 -0.64
C PRO A 108 5.04 6.54 -1.27
N VAL A 109 4.46 7.05 -2.35
CA VAL A 109 4.98 8.28 -2.95
C VAL A 109 4.33 9.50 -2.25
N PRO A 110 5.12 10.46 -1.74
CA PRO A 110 4.58 11.64 -1.07
C PRO A 110 3.57 12.38 -1.95
N GLY A 111 2.42 12.74 -1.37
CA GLY A 111 1.36 13.47 -2.08
C GLY A 111 0.46 12.61 -2.98
N MET A 112 0.68 11.29 -3.04
CA MET A 112 -0.17 10.35 -3.79
C MET A 112 -0.85 9.33 -2.86
N PRO A 113 -1.93 9.70 -2.17
CA PRO A 113 -2.66 8.79 -1.30
C PRO A 113 -3.35 7.67 -2.10
N VAL A 114 -3.78 6.62 -1.41
CA VAL A 114 -4.56 5.55 -2.03
C VAL A 114 -5.87 6.12 -2.56
N LYS A 115 -6.14 5.85 -3.85
CA LYS A 115 -7.37 6.28 -4.51
C LYS A 115 -8.33 5.10 -4.62
N GLU A 116 -9.51 5.23 -4.02
CA GLU A 116 -10.61 4.29 -4.20
C GLU A 116 -11.62 4.83 -5.22
N MET A 117 -12.04 3.96 -6.16
CA MET A 117 -13.06 4.26 -7.16
C MET A 117 -14.00 3.07 -7.34
N SER A 118 -15.19 3.31 -7.87
CA SER A 118 -16.18 2.25 -8.13
C SER A 118 -16.94 2.52 -9.42
N SER A 119 -17.19 1.47 -10.20
CA SER A 119 -18.07 1.56 -11.38
C SER A 119 -19.57 1.48 -11.03
N LEU A 120 -19.91 1.18 -9.77
CA LEU A 120 -21.29 1.12 -9.29
C LEU A 120 -21.87 2.52 -9.12
N LYS A 121 -22.92 2.85 -9.87
CA LYS A 121 -23.60 4.17 -9.81
C LYS A 121 -24.18 4.51 -8.43
N THR A 122 -24.42 3.51 -7.60
CA THR A 122 -24.93 3.66 -6.23
C THR A 122 -23.83 3.89 -5.21
N SER A 123 -22.55 3.70 -5.58
CA SER A 123 -21.42 3.89 -4.67
C SER A 123 -21.12 5.38 -4.46
N PRO A 124 -20.82 5.83 -3.23
CA PRO A 124 -20.30 7.18 -3.00
C PRO A 124 -18.92 7.40 -3.65
N LYS A 125 -18.25 6.32 -4.06
CA LYS A 125 -16.98 6.32 -4.80
C LYS A 125 -17.18 6.18 -6.31
N PHE A 126 -18.40 6.39 -6.80
CA PHE A 126 -18.70 6.23 -8.23
C PHE A 126 -17.77 7.10 -9.07
N ASN A 127 -17.12 6.46 -10.04
CA ASN A 127 -16.28 7.11 -11.03
C ASN A 127 -16.49 6.43 -12.38
N SER A 128 -16.80 7.21 -13.42
CA SER A 128 -17.00 6.68 -14.78
C SER A 128 -15.74 6.07 -15.40
N SER A 129 -14.57 6.33 -14.84
CA SER A 129 -13.29 5.76 -15.26
C SER A 129 -12.89 4.51 -14.46
N ALA A 130 -13.72 4.07 -13.50
CA ALA A 130 -13.46 2.84 -12.75
C ALA A 130 -13.66 1.60 -13.64
N ILE A 131 -12.79 0.61 -13.46
CA ILE A 131 -12.75 -0.64 -14.23
C ILE A 131 -13.61 -1.72 -13.56
N SER A 132 -13.62 -1.77 -12.23
CA SER A 132 -14.35 -2.78 -11.44
C SER A 132 -15.32 -2.16 -10.44
N HIS A 133 -16.05 -3.00 -9.70
CA HIS A 133 -17.00 -2.52 -8.70
C HIS A 133 -16.29 -1.87 -7.51
N GLN A 134 -15.00 -2.17 -7.30
CA GLN A 134 -14.11 -1.41 -6.43
C GLN A 134 -12.67 -1.53 -6.91
N ASP A 135 -12.11 -0.37 -7.26
CA ASP A 135 -10.72 -0.21 -7.65
C ASP A 135 -9.98 0.52 -6.53
N PHE A 136 -8.80 0.01 -6.16
CA PHE A 136 -7.79 0.78 -5.45
C PHE A 136 -6.62 1.06 -6.37
N ILE A 137 -6.13 2.30 -6.36
CA ILE A 137 -4.89 2.71 -7.03
C ILE A 137 -3.93 3.22 -5.96
N ALA A 138 -2.74 2.64 -5.92
CA ALA A 138 -1.67 3.05 -5.02
C ALA A 138 -0.38 3.25 -5.80
N ASN A 139 0.41 4.25 -5.41
CA ASN A 139 1.71 4.54 -6.00
C ASN A 139 2.79 4.40 -4.96
N PHE A 140 3.85 3.66 -5.29
CA PHE A 140 4.99 3.45 -4.40
C PHE A 140 6.30 3.44 -5.19
N SER A 141 7.39 3.76 -4.48
CA SER A 141 8.71 3.94 -5.05
C SER A 141 9.79 3.33 -4.16
N ASP A 142 10.84 2.80 -4.77
CA ASP A 142 12.06 2.39 -4.06
C ASP A 142 13.11 3.50 -3.98
N SER A 143 12.83 4.71 -4.48
CA SER A 143 13.83 5.80 -4.60
C SER A 143 14.37 6.34 -3.26
N THR A 144 13.71 6.07 -2.14
CA THR A 144 14.07 6.63 -0.84
C THR A 144 14.87 5.64 0.00
N LEU A 145 15.96 6.10 0.62
CA LEU A 145 16.78 5.30 1.57
C LEU A 145 16.27 5.37 3.02
N LEU A 146 15.41 6.35 3.30
CA LEU A 146 14.77 6.56 4.60
C LEU A 146 13.27 6.36 4.44
N VAL A 147 12.61 5.84 5.47
CA VAL A 147 11.14 5.81 5.51
C VAL A 147 10.63 7.24 5.42
N PRO A 148 9.80 7.58 4.41
CA PRO A 148 9.34 8.94 4.19
C PRO A 148 8.70 9.56 5.44
N GLY A 149 9.03 10.83 5.71
CA GLY A 149 8.54 11.54 6.90
C GLY A 149 9.23 11.17 8.21
N THR A 150 10.26 10.32 8.19
CA THR A 150 11.02 9.91 9.38
C THR A 150 12.53 9.98 9.13
N SER A 151 13.33 9.77 10.19
CA SER A 151 14.78 9.58 10.10
C SER A 151 15.20 8.11 10.15
N ILE A 152 14.26 7.18 9.96
CA ILE A 152 14.52 5.74 10.05
C ILE A 152 15.10 5.25 8.72
N PRO A 153 16.33 4.71 8.68
CA PRO A 153 16.89 4.11 7.47
C PRO A 153 16.21 2.79 7.14
N ILE A 154 16.10 2.49 5.86
CA ILE A 154 15.61 1.19 5.38
C ILE A 154 16.80 0.23 5.36
N ASN A 155 16.70 -0.82 6.16
CA ASN A 155 17.79 -1.78 6.34
C ASN A 155 18.12 -2.48 5.01
N ASN A 156 19.40 -2.54 4.66
CA ASN A 156 19.94 -3.14 3.42
C ASN A 156 19.47 -2.53 2.09
N HIS A 157 18.69 -1.44 2.11
CA HIS A 157 18.30 -0.71 0.91
C HIS A 157 19.30 0.40 0.61
N ILE A 158 20.42 0.05 -0.02
CA ILE A 158 21.57 0.96 -0.22
C ILE A 158 21.79 1.37 -1.68
N ASN A 159 21.12 0.72 -2.63
CA ASN A 159 21.34 0.93 -4.06
C ASN A 159 20.02 0.83 -4.84
N PRO A 160 19.09 1.79 -4.66
CA PRO A 160 17.79 1.77 -5.30
C PRO A 160 17.89 1.83 -6.83
N MET A 161 16.78 1.49 -7.48
CA MET A 161 16.61 1.59 -8.94
C MET A 161 15.78 2.81 -9.37
N ASP A 162 15.25 3.59 -8.42
CA ASP A 162 14.36 4.73 -8.66
C ASP A 162 13.09 4.34 -9.45
N ILE A 163 12.59 3.13 -9.19
CA ILE A 163 11.35 2.59 -9.73
C ILE A 163 10.19 3.28 -9.05
N VAL A 164 9.24 3.75 -9.87
CA VAL A 164 7.91 4.14 -9.43
C VAL A 164 6.92 3.16 -10.03
N ALA A 165 6.15 2.50 -9.16
CA ALA A 165 5.11 1.55 -9.55
C ALA A 165 3.72 2.12 -9.22
N GLU A 166 2.81 2.05 -10.18
CA GLU A 166 1.37 2.19 -9.97
C GLU A 166 0.79 0.78 -9.84
N MET A 167 0.13 0.50 -8.72
CA MET A 167 -0.58 -0.74 -8.49
C MET A 167 -2.08 -0.50 -8.53
N ARG A 168 -2.81 -1.32 -9.28
CA ARG A 168 -4.27 -1.33 -9.29
C ARG A 168 -4.80 -2.64 -8.77
N LEU A 169 -5.59 -2.58 -7.72
CA LEU A 169 -6.30 -3.73 -7.16
C LEU A 169 -7.78 -3.62 -7.50
N LEU A 170 -8.31 -4.61 -8.21
CA LEU A 170 -9.63 -4.61 -8.83
C LEU A 170 -10.50 -5.74 -8.27
N ASN A 171 -11.76 -5.44 -7.97
CA ASN A 171 -12.69 -6.37 -7.32
C ASN A 171 -14.10 -6.30 -7.93
N TRP A 172 -14.61 -7.46 -8.37
CA TRP A 172 -15.93 -7.59 -8.99
C TRP A 172 -16.85 -8.47 -8.16
N ASN A 173 -18.06 -7.98 -7.93
CA ASN A 173 -19.11 -8.70 -7.18
C ASN A 173 -20.08 -9.52 -8.06
N TYR A 174 -19.66 -9.93 -9.25
CA TYR A 174 -20.47 -10.83 -10.07
C TYR A 174 -20.52 -12.22 -9.43
N SER A 175 -21.65 -12.90 -9.47
CA SER A 175 -21.83 -14.23 -8.88
C SER A 175 -20.89 -15.31 -9.44
N PHE A 176 -20.28 -15.08 -10.60
CA PHE A 176 -19.32 -15.98 -11.24
C PHE A 176 -17.85 -15.57 -11.05
N SER A 177 -17.58 -14.44 -10.37
CA SER A 177 -16.22 -13.91 -10.18
C SER A 177 -16.01 -13.33 -8.78
N ASP A 178 -16.90 -13.57 -7.84
CA ASP A 178 -16.82 -13.02 -6.48
C ASP A 178 -15.72 -13.69 -5.62
N PHE A 179 -15.03 -14.69 -6.17
CA PHE A 179 -13.88 -15.38 -5.59
C PHE A 179 -12.53 -14.90 -6.11
N MET A 180 -12.47 -13.86 -6.95
CA MET A 180 -11.21 -13.33 -7.50
C MET A 180 -11.03 -11.83 -7.27
N ALA A 181 -9.78 -11.43 -7.03
CA ALA A 181 -9.32 -10.05 -7.10
C ALA A 181 -8.13 -10.01 -8.08
N MET A 182 -8.04 -8.95 -8.89
CA MET A 182 -6.95 -8.81 -9.87
C MET A 182 -6.04 -7.66 -9.48
N CYS A 183 -4.74 -7.89 -9.54
CA CYS A 183 -3.72 -6.86 -9.38
C CYS A 183 -3.00 -6.65 -10.71
N SER A 184 -2.81 -5.39 -11.11
CA SER A 184 -2.03 -4.99 -12.28
C SER A 184 -1.10 -3.84 -11.97
#